data_AF-T2JT55-F1
#
_entry.id   AF-T2JT55-F1
#
_cell.length_a   1.000
_cell.length_b   1.000
_cell.length_c   1.000
_cell.angle_alpha   90.00
_cell.angle_beta   90.00
_cell.angle_gamma   90.00
#
_symmetry.space_group_name_H-M   'P 1'
#
loop_
_entity.id
_entity.type
_entity.pdbx_description
1 polymer ?
#
loop_
_entity_poly.entity_id
_entity_poly.type
_entity_poly.pdbx_seq_one_letter_code
_entity_poly.pdbx_strand_id
1 'polypeptide(L)'
;MRQTQQCHWLKVEIITRPSRTILEEIKTNWTEENGDLSIDNQENQNLWTQAIDAKVCMTEEDKETYKNSDELGKIKLLKTVSRRVQADIEETLKQRGNKMKIRFNPKLKEQGLLDLK
;
A
#
# COMPACT_ATOMS: atom_id res chain seq x y z
N MET A 1 1.04 -1.09 6.00
CA MET A 1 2.23 -1.60 5.28
C MET A 1 1.91 -1.58 3.80
N ARG A 2 2.17 -0.45 3.11
CA ARG A 2 1.77 -0.26 1.70
C ARG A 2 2.97 -0.27 0.76
N GLN A 3 4.09 0.30 1.21
CA GLN A 3 5.35 0.36 0.46
C GLN A 3 6.48 -0.30 1.25
N THR A 4 6.39 -1.61 1.47
CA THR A 4 7.33 -2.34 2.34
C THR A 4 8.77 -2.33 1.85
N GLN A 5 8.98 -2.13 0.55
CA GLN A 5 10.32 -2.01 -0.05
C GLN A 5 10.94 -0.62 0.11
N GLN A 6 10.14 0.42 0.33
CA GLN A 6 10.58 1.82 0.43
C GLN A 6 10.77 2.30 1.89
N CYS A 7 10.53 1.43 2.89
CA CYS A 7 10.68 1.80 4.29
C CYS A 7 12.14 1.64 4.74
N HIS A 8 12.99 2.65 4.56
CA HIS A 8 14.42 2.61 4.91
C HIS A 8 14.76 3.36 6.19
N TRP A 9 14.20 4.55 6.36
CA TRP A 9 14.48 5.45 7.49
C TRP A 9 13.24 6.32 7.75
N LEU A 10 13.20 6.99 8.91
CA LEU A 10 12.11 7.87 9.31
C LEU A 10 12.67 9.13 9.97
N LYS A 11 12.36 10.31 9.41
CA LYS A 11 12.52 11.62 10.06
C LYS A 11 11.22 11.98 10.76
N VAL A 12 11.29 12.50 11.98
CA VAL A 12 10.13 13.02 12.69
C VAL A 12 10.48 14.38 13.26
N GLU A 13 9.60 15.36 13.03
CA GLU A 13 9.69 16.69 13.62
C GLU A 13 8.40 16.97 14.37
N ILE A 14 8.53 17.44 15.61
CA ILE A 14 7.41 17.66 16.52
C ILE A 14 7.21 19.16 16.68
N ILE A 15 6.07 19.66 16.22
CA ILE A 15 5.68 21.06 16.41
C ILE A 15 4.86 21.21 17.69
N THR A 16 5.13 22.28 18.45
CA THR A 16 4.45 22.56 19.72
C THR A 16 3.08 23.19 19.54
N ARG A 17 2.88 23.89 18.42
CA ARG A 17 1.61 24.53 18.04
C ARG A 17 1.09 23.93 16.74
N PRO A 18 -0.17 23.47 16.68
CA PRO A 18 -0.77 23.04 15.42
C PRO A 18 -0.89 24.25 14.49
N SER A 19 -0.19 24.19 13.36
CA SER A 19 -0.24 25.21 12.32
C SER A 19 -0.04 24.55 10.97
N ARG A 20 -1.00 24.73 10.06
CA ARG A 20 -0.89 24.21 8.70
C ARG A 20 0.31 24.82 7.97
N THR A 21 0.53 26.12 8.13
CA THR A 21 1.64 26.83 7.48
C THR A 21 2.99 26.22 7.84
N ILE A 22 3.21 25.92 9.13
CA ILE A 22 4.46 25.31 9.60
C ILE A 22 4.63 23.90 9.01
N LEU A 23 3.56 23.11 8.93
CA LEU A 23 3.62 21.77 8.33
C LEU A 23 3.96 21.79 6.83
N GLU A 24 3.37 22.72 6.08
CA GLU A 24 3.66 22.86 4.65
C GLU A 24 5.10 23.37 4.43
N GLU A 25 5.60 24.29 5.25
CA GLU A 25 7.00 24.76 5.19
C GLU A 25 8.00 23.63 5.47
N ILE A 26 7.79 22.86 6.55
CA ILE A 26 8.63 21.69 6.86
C ILE A 26 8.63 20.69 5.71
N LYS A 27 7.44 20.42 5.15
CA LYS A 27 7.28 19.51 4.02
C LYS A 27 8.10 19.99 2.81
N THR A 28 7.93 21.24 2.39
CA THR A 28 8.65 21.81 1.24
C THR A 28 10.17 21.75 1.46
N ASN A 29 10.65 22.17 2.64
CA ASN A 29 12.07 22.13 2.96
C ASN A 29 12.64 20.70 2.87
N TRP A 30 11.93 19.70 3.40
CA TRP A 30 12.38 18.31 3.33
C TRP A 30 12.36 17.75 1.91
N THR A 31 11.37 18.13 1.10
CA THR A 31 11.30 17.69 -0.31
C THR A 31 12.45 18.29 -1.11
N GLU A 32 12.79 19.56 -0.88
CA GLU A 32 13.94 20.23 -1.51
C GLU A 32 15.28 19.63 -1.06
N GLU A 33 15.46 19.38 0.24
CA GLU A 33 16.65 18.73 0.81
C GLU A 33 16.95 17.37 0.18
N ASN A 34 15.90 16.56 -0.07
CA ASN A 34 16.04 15.22 -0.65
C ASN A 34 16.07 15.22 -2.18
N GLY A 35 15.82 16.37 -2.84
CA GLY A 35 15.89 16.53 -4.28
C GLY A 35 14.80 15.79 -5.08
N ASP A 36 13.74 15.32 -4.43
CA ASP A 36 12.67 14.53 -5.05
C ASP A 36 11.30 15.16 -4.87
N LEU A 37 10.93 16.03 -5.80
CA LEU A 37 9.61 16.67 -5.88
C LEU A 37 8.50 15.69 -6.31
N SER A 38 8.83 14.46 -6.73
CA SER A 38 7.83 13.50 -7.18
C SER A 38 6.91 13.04 -6.04
N ILE A 39 7.28 13.24 -4.78
CA ILE A 39 6.44 12.93 -3.62
C ILE A 39 5.14 13.75 -3.58
N ASP A 40 5.12 14.91 -4.24
CA ASP A 40 3.93 15.76 -4.34
C ASP A 40 2.95 15.32 -5.43
N ASN A 41 3.36 14.37 -6.28
CA ASN A 41 2.46 13.78 -7.26
C ASN A 41 1.36 12.98 -6.56
N GLN A 42 0.11 13.23 -6.92
CA GLN A 42 -1.05 12.54 -6.35
C GLN A 42 -0.94 11.02 -6.49
N GLU A 43 -0.39 10.53 -7.60
CA GLU A 43 -0.16 9.10 -7.83
C GLU A 43 0.79 8.50 -6.79
N ASN A 44 1.90 9.18 -6.50
CA ASN A 44 2.85 8.74 -5.50
C ASN A 44 2.24 8.80 -4.10
N GLN A 45 1.50 9.86 -3.77
CA GLN A 45 0.79 9.92 -2.48
C GLN A 45 -0.24 8.79 -2.33
N ASN A 46 -0.92 8.43 -3.42
CA ASN A 46 -1.89 7.34 -3.42
C ASN A 46 -1.24 5.99 -3.09
N LEU A 47 0.00 5.75 -3.52
CA LEU A 47 0.76 4.54 -3.17
C LEU A 47 0.98 4.38 -1.65
N TRP A 48 0.99 5.47 -0.89
CA TRP A 48 1.20 5.48 0.57
C TRP A 48 -0.10 5.61 1.36
N THR A 49 -1.15 6.20 0.79
CA THR A 49 -2.40 6.50 1.48
C THR A 49 -3.53 5.52 1.17
N GLN A 50 -3.63 5.02 -0.06
CA GLN A 50 -4.73 4.17 -0.51
C GLN A 50 -4.49 2.69 -0.19
N ALA A 51 -5.57 1.90 -0.26
CA ALA A 51 -5.47 0.45 -0.17
C ALA A 51 -4.63 -0.11 -1.33
N ILE A 52 -3.88 -1.18 -1.07
CA ILE A 52 -3.07 -1.83 -2.11
C ILE A 52 -4.01 -2.57 -3.06
N ASP A 53 -3.95 -2.24 -4.34
CA ASP A 53 -4.72 -2.95 -5.37
C ASP A 53 -4.00 -4.23 -5.78
N ALA A 54 -4.53 -5.37 -5.32
CA ALA A 54 -3.99 -6.68 -5.67
C ALA A 54 -4.28 -7.07 -7.13
N LYS A 55 -5.20 -6.37 -7.83
CA LYS A 55 -5.53 -6.65 -9.24
C LYS A 55 -4.35 -6.38 -10.16
N VAL A 56 -3.48 -5.45 -9.79
CA VAL A 56 -2.26 -5.14 -10.55
C VAL A 56 -1.32 -6.35 -10.60
N CYS A 57 -1.42 -7.26 -9.62
CA CYS A 57 -0.62 -8.49 -9.54
C CYS A 57 -1.34 -9.72 -10.17
N MET A 58 -2.42 -9.53 -10.92
CA MET A 58 -3.08 -10.61 -11.65
C MET A 58 -2.26 -11.07 -12.85
N THR A 59 -2.09 -12.38 -13.00
CA THR A 59 -1.49 -12.97 -14.21
C THR A 59 -2.47 -12.87 -15.39
N GLU A 60 -2.00 -13.13 -16.61
CA GLU A 60 -2.87 -13.16 -17.79
C GLU A 60 -3.95 -14.25 -17.67
N GLU A 61 -3.60 -15.41 -17.09
CA GLU A 61 -4.56 -16.48 -16.76
C GLU A 61 -5.60 -16.03 -15.72
N ASP A 62 -5.20 -15.28 -14.70
CA ASP A 62 -6.11 -14.69 -13.72
C ASP A 62 -7.09 -13.72 -14.43
N LYS A 63 -6.60 -12.91 -15.37
CA LYS A 63 -7.44 -11.95 -16.11
C LYS A 63 -8.45 -12.66 -17.01
N GLU A 64 -8.06 -13.72 -17.70
CA GLU A 64 -8.96 -14.53 -18.52
C GLU A 64 -10.02 -15.24 -17.66
N THR A 65 -9.59 -15.86 -16.56
CA THR A 65 -10.50 -16.48 -15.58
C THR A 65 -11.48 -15.46 -15.02
N TYR A 66 -11.02 -14.26 -14.70
CA TYR A 66 -11.87 -13.17 -14.21
C TYR A 66 -12.93 -12.74 -15.22
N LYS A 67 -12.58 -12.65 -16.51
CA LYS A 67 -13.52 -12.30 -17.58
C LYS A 67 -14.58 -13.39 -17.78
N ASN A 68 -14.19 -14.66 -17.69
CA ASN A 68 -15.04 -15.81 -17.97
C ASN A 68 -15.83 -16.33 -16.75
N SER A 69 -15.60 -15.78 -15.55
CA SER A 69 -16.27 -16.20 -14.32
C SER A 69 -17.52 -15.39 -14.01
N ASP A 70 -18.49 -16.02 -13.33
CA ASP A 70 -19.61 -15.34 -12.68
C ASP A 70 -19.15 -14.45 -11.51
N GLU A 71 -20.01 -13.57 -11.00
CA GLU A 71 -19.67 -12.67 -9.87
C GLU A 71 -19.05 -13.40 -8.67
N LEU A 72 -19.59 -14.57 -8.33
CA LEU A 72 -19.09 -15.38 -7.22
C LEU A 72 -17.71 -15.98 -7.51
N GLY A 73 -17.43 -16.32 -8.77
CA GLY A 73 -16.11 -16.76 -9.24
C GLY A 73 -15.09 -15.62 -9.23
N LYS A 74 -15.50 -14.42 -9.67
CA LYS A 74 -14.68 -13.19 -9.60
C LYS A 74 -14.25 -12.89 -8.17
N ILE A 75 -15.18 -12.94 -7.22
CA ILE A 75 -14.87 -12.70 -5.79
C ILE A 75 -13.88 -13.74 -5.26
N LYS A 76 -14.05 -15.04 -5.60
CA LYS A 76 -13.10 -16.09 -5.18
C LYS A 76 -11.70 -15.84 -5.74
N LEU A 77 -11.61 -15.48 -7.02
CA LEU A 77 -10.34 -15.19 -7.66
C LEU A 77 -9.66 -13.97 -7.01
N LEU A 78 -10.40 -12.87 -6.80
CA LEU A 78 -9.89 -11.67 -6.12
C LEU A 78 -9.37 -12.00 -4.72
N LYS A 79 -10.10 -12.82 -3.94
CA LYS A 79 -9.60 -13.29 -2.63
C LYS A 79 -8.30 -14.06 -2.75
N THR A 80 -8.16 -14.92 -3.75
CA THR A 80 -6.94 -15.70 -3.98
C THR A 80 -5.76 -14.79 -4.33
N VAL A 81 -5.97 -13.86 -5.27
CA VAL A 81 -4.94 -12.87 -5.67
C VAL A 81 -4.54 -11.99 -4.49
N SER A 82 -5.50 -11.45 -3.74
CA SER A 82 -5.21 -10.67 -2.52
C SER A 82 -4.49 -11.48 -1.45
N ARG A 83 -4.75 -12.78 -1.31
CA ARG A 83 -4.00 -13.65 -0.39
C ARG A 83 -2.57 -13.88 -0.84
N ARG A 84 -2.33 -14.03 -2.14
CA ARG A 84 -0.98 -14.13 -2.73
C ARG A 84 -0.17 -12.87 -2.42
N VAL A 85 -0.69 -11.70 -2.77
CA VAL A 85 -0.02 -10.41 -2.50
C VAL A 85 0.20 -10.20 -1.01
N GLN A 86 -0.76 -10.58 -0.16
CA GLN A 86 -0.56 -10.52 1.29
C GLN A 86 0.61 -11.41 1.74
N ALA A 87 0.72 -12.64 1.23
CA ALA A 87 1.81 -13.55 1.59
C ALA A 87 3.18 -12.96 1.20
N ASP A 88 3.28 -12.37 0.00
CA ASP A 88 4.50 -11.71 -0.47
C ASP A 88 4.90 -10.53 0.43
N ILE A 89 3.92 -9.73 0.88
CA ILE A 89 4.13 -8.64 1.84
C ILE A 89 4.59 -9.17 3.19
N GLU A 90 3.95 -10.21 3.72
CA GLU A 90 4.31 -10.81 5.01
C GLU A 90 5.71 -11.43 4.96
N GLU A 91 6.07 -12.09 3.86
CA GLU A 91 7.40 -12.64 3.64
C GLU A 91 8.46 -11.54 3.58
N THR A 92 8.23 -10.50 2.77
CA THR A 92 9.12 -9.33 2.68
C THR A 92 9.39 -8.75 4.07
N LEU A 93 8.34 -8.62 4.88
CA LEU A 93 8.46 -8.07 6.22
C LEU A 93 9.21 -8.99 7.17
N LYS A 94 8.99 -10.29 7.07
CA LYS A 94 9.72 -11.29 7.84
C LYS A 94 11.22 -11.27 7.50
N GLN A 95 11.57 -11.17 6.21
CA GLN A 95 12.95 -11.02 5.74
C GLN A 95 13.59 -9.73 6.29
N ARG A 96 12.81 -8.65 6.43
CA ARG A 96 13.21 -7.39 7.05
C ARG A 96 13.22 -7.42 8.59
N GLY A 97 12.97 -8.58 9.20
CA GLY A 97 13.05 -8.78 10.66
C GLY A 97 11.78 -8.43 11.44
N ASN A 98 10.66 -8.13 10.77
CA ASN A 98 9.39 -7.88 11.45
C ASN A 98 8.85 -9.17 12.10
N LYS A 99 8.51 -9.07 13.39
CA LYS A 99 7.93 -10.17 14.18
C LYS A 99 6.43 -9.98 14.45
N MET A 100 5.85 -8.85 14.04
CA MET A 100 4.44 -8.55 14.30
C MET A 100 3.51 -9.22 13.29
N LYS A 101 2.40 -9.77 13.80
CA LYS A 101 1.31 -10.26 12.96
C LYS A 101 0.49 -9.08 12.45
N ILE A 102 0.36 -8.98 11.13
CA ILE A 102 -0.44 -7.95 10.48
C ILE A 102 -1.82 -8.53 10.17
N ARG A 103 -2.88 -7.76 10.47
CA ARG A 103 -4.25 -8.15 10.12
C ARG A 103 -4.80 -7.24 9.02
N PHE A 104 -5.02 -7.83 7.86
CA PHE A 104 -5.72 -7.20 6.74
C PHE A 104 -7.23 -7.40 6.85
N ASN A 105 -8.00 -6.42 6.36
CA ASN A 105 -9.45 -6.46 6.35
C ASN A 105 -9.97 -7.55 5.37
N PRO A 106 -10.70 -8.58 5.84
CA PRO A 106 -11.20 -9.65 4.97
C PRO A 106 -12.20 -9.17 3.92
N LYS A 107 -12.99 -8.12 4.20
CA LYS A 107 -14.00 -7.60 3.27
C LYS A 107 -13.35 -6.93 2.06
N LEU A 108 -12.25 -6.21 2.25
CA LEU A 108 -11.56 -5.53 1.14
C LEU A 108 -10.96 -6.52 0.13
N LYS A 109 -10.60 -7.73 0.58
CA LYS A 109 -10.11 -8.80 -0.31
C LYS A 109 -11.15 -9.28 -1.30
N GLU A 110 -12.44 -9.11 -1.01
CA GLU A 110 -13.54 -9.39 -1.95
C GLU A 110 -13.52 -8.44 -3.15
N GLN A 111 -13.00 -7.24 -2.94
CA GLN A 111 -12.88 -6.19 -3.95
C GLN A 111 -11.51 -6.19 -4.63
N GLY A 112 -10.61 -7.10 -4.24
CA GLY A 112 -9.22 -7.13 -4.69
C GLY A 112 -8.31 -6.13 -3.97
N LEU A 113 -8.76 -5.54 -2.86
CA LEU A 113 -8.03 -4.52 -2.11
C LEU A 113 -7.43 -5.10 -0.82
N LEU A 114 -6.23 -4.65 -0.47
CA LEU A 114 -5.57 -4.96 0.78
C LEU A 114 -5.35 -3.69 1.59
N ASP A 115 -6.04 -3.60 2.73
CA ASP A 115 -5.77 -2.58 3.73
C ASP A 115 -5.84 -3.17 5.15
N LEU A 116 -5.23 -2.46 6.08
CA LEU A 116 -5.24 -2.83 7.50
C LEU A 116 -6.63 -2.64 8.10
N LYS A 117 -6.93 -3.42 9.14
CA LYS A 117 -8.15 -3.27 9.95
C LYS A 117 -8.03 -2.13 10.94
#